data_AF-A0AAV7RR02-F1
#
_entry.id   AF-A0AAV7RR02-F1
#
_cell.length_a   1.000
_cell.length_b   1.000
_cell.length_c   1.000
_cell.angle_alpha   90.00
_cell.angle_beta   90.00
_cell.angle_gamma   90.00
#
_symmetry.space_group_name_H-M   'P 1'
#
loop_
_entity.id
_entity.type
_entity.pdbx_description
1 polymer ?
#
loop_
_entity_poly.entity_id
_entity_poly.type
_entity_poly.pdbx_seq_one_letter_code
_entity_poly.pdbx_strand_id
1 'polypeptide(L)'
;MGKHKAQQAKLSFRKNLLACQLDHNSPPETSVKHTEIVVSHDVDLKELLFEVKSSLKLINAKIDILTNPLERAKQRVDKYEHLLDLLENHVSDADDTQTDPKDHLLKLDKILDLIKIKNEDLEARSRRNYSRIVGVPKSPEVAKMEDYIEALLRDLFSKDLSSSYIVECTHHSLEARPSPALPARPIIACFQNYHAGTPSYNSHEKGSNFNIIVIHSPYTQTSPCWYKPSTAI
;
A
#
# COMPACT_ATOMS: atom_id res chain seq x y z
N MET A 1 0.88 45.28 18.85
CA MET A 1 0.24 46.37 19.62
C MET A 1 -0.96 45.95 20.49
N GLY A 2 -1.18 44.66 20.80
CA GLY A 2 -2.40 44.21 21.51
C GLY A 2 -2.30 44.08 23.05
N LYS A 3 -1.10 43.93 23.62
CA LYS A 3 -0.93 43.59 25.05
C LYS A 3 -1.04 44.79 26.00
N HIS A 4 -0.76 46.01 25.52
CA HIS A 4 -0.84 47.24 26.33
C HIS A 4 -2.28 47.71 26.60
N LYS A 5 -3.22 47.46 25.69
CA LYS A 5 -4.63 47.87 25.86
C LYS A 5 -5.36 47.05 26.92
N ALA A 6 -5.01 45.76 27.08
CA ALA A 6 -5.62 44.88 28.08
C ALA A 6 -5.19 45.21 29.52
N GLN A 7 -3.99 45.77 29.72
CA GLN A 7 -3.51 46.23 31.03
C GLN A 7 -4.12 47.58 31.45
N GLN A 8 -4.40 48.49 30.51
CA GLN A 8 -5.08 49.75 30.83
C GLN A 8 -6.54 49.56 31.26
N ALA A 9 -7.26 48.56 30.71
CA ALA A 9 -8.64 48.26 31.09
C ALA A 9 -8.78 47.67 32.51
N LYS A 10 -7.78 46.92 33.01
CA LYS A 10 -7.78 46.36 34.37
C LYS A 10 -7.50 47.41 35.45
N LEU A 11 -6.81 48.49 35.11
CA LEU A 11 -6.48 49.59 36.04
C LEU A 11 -7.62 50.61 36.20
N SER A 12 -8.49 50.79 35.19
CA SER A 12 -9.64 51.71 35.30
C SER A 12 -10.76 51.14 36.18
N PHE A 13 -10.99 49.82 36.14
CA PHE A 13 -12.04 49.18 36.92
C PHE A 13 -11.75 49.18 38.44
N ARG A 14 -10.47 49.09 38.82
CA ARG A 14 -10.05 49.08 40.23
C ARG A 14 -10.08 50.46 40.89
N LYS A 15 -10.02 51.55 40.10
CA LYS A 15 -10.11 52.93 40.60
C LYS A 15 -11.56 53.35 40.88
N ASN A 16 -12.54 52.81 40.15
CA ASN A 16 -13.96 53.16 40.36
C ASN A 16 -14.58 52.47 41.57
N LEU A 17 -13.98 51.40 42.11
CA LEU A 17 -14.50 50.70 43.29
C LEU A 17 -14.08 51.36 44.62
N LEU A 18 -13.07 52.23 44.61
CA LEU A 18 -12.58 52.94 45.80
C LEU A 18 -13.17 54.35 45.97
N ALA A 19 -14.01 54.81 45.04
CA ALA A 19 -14.58 56.17 45.07
C ALA A 19 -15.99 56.25 45.67
N CYS A 20 -16.55 55.15 46.19
CA CYS A 20 -17.92 55.14 46.75
C CYS A 20 -17.99 54.96 48.27
N GLN A 21 -16.88 55.08 48.98
CA GLN A 21 -16.86 55.07 50.44
C GLN A 21 -16.04 56.25 50.89
N LEU A 22 -16.73 57.33 51.25
CA LEU A 22 -16.34 58.43 52.12
C LEU A 22 -17.20 59.62 51.68
N ASP A 23 -18.36 59.78 52.33
CA ASP A 23 -18.90 61.08 52.72
C ASP A 23 -20.18 60.82 53.51
N HIS A 24 -20.22 61.41 54.72
CA HIS A 24 -21.38 61.84 55.52
C HIS A 24 -21.08 61.70 57.02
N ASN A 25 -20.41 62.72 57.56
CA ASN A 25 -20.41 63.03 58.99
C ASN A 25 -21.06 64.40 59.23
N SER A 26 -22.19 64.38 59.98
CA SER A 26 -22.76 65.44 60.86
C SER A 26 -23.57 66.62 60.26
N PRO A 27 -24.52 67.25 61.01
CA PRO A 27 -25.76 66.75 61.65
C PRO A 27 -27.00 67.63 61.26
N PRO A 28 -28.23 67.40 61.81
CA PRO A 28 -28.63 68.25 62.95
C PRO A 28 -29.53 67.56 63.99
N GLU A 29 -29.49 68.10 65.21
CA GLU A 29 -30.46 67.84 66.28
C GLU A 29 -31.86 68.39 65.91
N THR A 30 -32.92 67.68 66.28
CA THR A 30 -34.12 68.29 66.90
C THR A 30 -34.96 67.21 67.58
N SER A 31 -35.42 67.53 68.78
CA SER A 31 -36.18 66.68 69.67
C SER A 31 -37.63 66.50 69.21
N VAL A 32 -38.13 65.27 69.18
CA VAL A 32 -39.57 64.99 69.35
C VAL A 32 -39.72 63.72 70.18
N LYS A 33 -40.39 63.86 71.33
CA LYS A 33 -40.79 62.75 72.20
C LYS A 33 -41.90 61.96 71.51
N HIS A 34 -41.62 60.73 71.09
CA HIS A 34 -42.67 59.76 70.76
C HIS A 34 -42.73 58.68 71.84
N THR A 35 -43.90 58.65 72.47
CA THR A 35 -44.39 57.73 73.47
C THR A 35 -44.39 56.28 72.96
N GLU A 36 -44.12 55.36 73.90
CA GLU A 36 -44.23 53.91 73.80
C GLU A 36 -45.33 53.40 72.86
N ILE A 37 -44.89 52.67 71.83
CA ILE A 37 -45.62 51.53 71.29
C ILE A 37 -44.57 50.42 71.11
N VAL A 38 -44.33 49.66 72.18
CA VAL A 38 -43.55 48.42 72.14
C VAL A 38 -44.46 47.35 71.53
N VAL A 39 -44.42 47.24 70.20
CA VAL A 39 -45.06 46.15 69.46
C VAL A 39 -43.97 45.20 68.96
N SER A 40 -43.81 44.08 69.67
CA SER A 40 -43.50 42.71 69.21
C SER A 40 -42.67 42.39 67.94
N HIS A 41 -41.89 43.31 67.35
CA HIS A 41 -41.15 43.08 66.09
C HIS A 41 -39.74 42.48 66.25
N ASP A 42 -39.17 42.48 67.46
CA ASP A 42 -37.82 41.93 67.71
C ASP A 42 -37.76 40.40 67.69
N VAL A 43 -38.91 39.73 67.83
CA VAL A 43 -39.02 38.27 67.78
C VAL A 43 -39.03 37.79 66.32
N ASP A 44 -39.77 38.48 65.44
CA ASP A 44 -39.85 38.17 63.99
C ASP A 44 -38.51 38.34 63.27
N LEU A 45 -37.72 39.38 63.63
CA LEU A 45 -36.43 39.66 63.02
C LEU A 45 -35.38 38.58 63.31
N LYS A 46 -35.40 38.01 64.53
CA LYS A 46 -34.47 36.93 64.92
C LYS A 46 -34.83 35.62 64.23
N GLU A 47 -36.11 35.36 64.05
CA GLU A 47 -36.62 34.16 63.37
C GLU A 47 -36.29 34.20 61.87
N LEU A 48 -36.51 35.34 61.20
CA LEU A 48 -36.08 35.57 59.82
C LEU A 48 -34.56 35.42 59.65
N LEU A 49 -33.77 35.92 60.59
CA LEU A 49 -32.31 35.80 60.55
C LEU A 49 -31.87 34.34 60.72
N PHE A 50 -32.59 33.56 61.54
CA PHE A 50 -32.36 32.13 61.68
C PHE A 50 -32.68 31.36 60.39
N GLU A 51 -33.77 31.69 59.72
CA GLU A 51 -34.17 31.11 58.43
C GLU A 51 -33.22 31.49 57.27
N VAL A 52 -32.74 32.73 57.24
CA VAL A 52 -31.71 33.15 56.30
C VAL A 52 -30.40 32.38 56.53
N LYS A 53 -30.02 32.16 57.80
CA LYS A 53 -28.83 31.34 58.13
C LYS A 53 -29.02 29.87 57.76
N SER A 54 -30.20 29.30 57.95
CA SER A 54 -30.48 27.90 57.61
C SER A 54 -30.48 27.70 56.09
N SER A 55 -31.10 28.60 55.34
CA SER A 55 -31.12 28.59 53.88
C SER A 55 -29.72 28.79 53.28
N LEU A 56 -28.88 29.67 53.82
CA LEU A 56 -27.48 29.81 53.41
C LEU A 56 -26.68 28.52 53.63
N LYS A 57 -26.86 27.84 54.77
CA LYS A 57 -26.23 26.53 55.01
C LYS A 57 -26.68 25.49 53.99
N LEU A 58 -27.96 25.45 53.68
CA LEU A 58 -28.53 24.53 52.68
C LEU A 58 -27.99 24.82 51.28
N ILE A 59 -27.87 26.09 50.91
CA ILE A 59 -27.31 26.53 49.62
C ILE A 59 -25.84 26.12 49.51
N ASN A 60 -25.03 26.33 50.56
CA ASN A 60 -23.63 25.89 50.56
C ASN A 60 -23.51 24.37 50.41
N ALA A 61 -24.35 23.59 51.11
CA ALA A 61 -24.38 22.14 50.94
C ALA A 61 -24.75 21.72 49.50
N LYS A 62 -25.69 22.41 48.86
CA LYS A 62 -26.04 22.17 47.45
C LYS A 62 -24.90 22.56 46.49
N ILE A 63 -24.17 23.64 46.78
CA ILE A 63 -22.99 24.05 46.02
C ILE A 63 -21.91 22.96 46.11
N ASP A 64 -21.64 22.42 47.30
CA ASP A 64 -20.66 21.35 47.48
C ASP A 64 -21.06 20.07 46.73
N ILE A 65 -22.35 19.73 46.76
CA ILE A 65 -22.91 18.57 46.04
C ILE A 65 -22.74 18.72 44.52
N LEU A 66 -22.81 19.94 43.96
CA LEU A 66 -22.64 20.19 42.53
C LEU A 66 -21.18 20.37 42.12
N THR A 67 -20.35 20.93 42.99
CA THR A 67 -18.93 21.19 42.72
C THR A 67 -18.14 19.89 42.57
N ASN A 68 -18.41 18.88 43.41
CA ASN A 68 -17.72 17.59 43.37
C ASN A 68 -17.94 16.80 42.05
N PRO A 69 -19.16 16.63 41.52
CA PRO A 69 -19.40 16.08 40.19
C PRO A 69 -18.76 16.89 39.07
N LEU A 70 -18.74 18.22 39.17
CA LEU A 70 -18.16 19.10 38.16
C LEU A 70 -16.62 18.92 38.09
N GLU A 71 -15.94 18.85 39.24
CA GLU A 71 -14.51 18.52 39.30
C GLU A 71 -14.23 17.13 38.75
N ARG A 72 -15.06 16.13 39.10
CA ARG A 72 -14.94 14.77 38.56
C ARG A 72 -15.17 14.72 37.05
N ALA A 73 -16.12 15.49 36.53
CA ALA A 73 -16.37 15.60 35.10
C ALA A 73 -15.18 16.27 34.40
N LYS A 74 -14.64 17.34 34.96
CA LYS A 74 -13.43 18.01 34.45
C LYS A 74 -12.24 17.04 34.37
N GLN A 75 -11.95 16.31 35.46
CA GLN A 75 -10.87 15.31 35.46
C GLN A 75 -11.08 14.20 34.41
N ARG A 76 -12.33 13.83 34.12
CA ARG A 76 -12.62 12.86 33.05
C ARG A 76 -12.40 13.45 31.67
N VAL A 77 -12.78 14.71 31.46
CA VAL A 77 -12.52 15.43 30.21
C VAL A 77 -11.01 15.57 29.99
N ASP A 78 -10.25 16.01 30.99
CA ASP A 78 -8.78 16.14 30.91
C ASP A 78 -8.11 14.80 30.54
N LYS A 79 -8.62 13.68 31.08
CA LYS A 79 -8.15 12.33 30.71
C LYS A 79 -8.45 11.99 29.26
N TYR A 80 -9.65 12.29 28.78
CA TYR A 80 -10.03 12.00 27.41
C TYR A 80 -9.27 12.87 26.41
N GLU A 81 -9.03 14.14 26.72
CA GLU A 81 -8.18 15.03 25.92
C GLU A 81 -6.77 14.45 25.78
N HIS A 82 -6.16 14.02 26.89
CA HIS A 82 -4.84 13.41 26.83
C HIS A 82 -4.82 12.09 26.05
N LEU A 83 -5.85 11.25 26.20
CA LEU A 83 -5.96 10.01 25.42
C LEU A 83 -6.17 10.29 23.92
N LEU A 84 -6.92 11.34 23.58
CA LEU A 84 -7.10 11.78 22.19
C LEU A 84 -5.78 12.25 21.60
N ASP A 85 -5.00 13.07 22.31
CA ASP A 85 -3.68 13.49 21.85
C ASP A 85 -2.76 12.29 21.59
N LEU A 86 -2.77 11.29 22.47
CA LEU A 86 -1.99 10.06 22.29
C LEU A 86 -2.45 9.24 21.09
N LEU A 87 -3.77 9.13 20.90
CA LEU A 87 -4.36 8.43 19.76
C LEU A 87 -4.03 9.13 18.44
N GLU A 88 -4.13 10.45 18.39
CA GLU A 88 -3.78 11.23 17.20
C GLU A 88 -2.32 11.06 16.81
N ASN A 89 -1.41 11.13 17.79
CA ASN A 89 0.01 10.87 17.55
C ASN A 89 0.26 9.44 17.06
N HIS A 90 -0.36 8.43 17.70
CA HIS A 90 -0.21 7.04 17.29
C HIS A 90 -0.78 6.77 15.88
N VAL A 91 -1.88 7.42 15.51
CA VAL A 91 -2.45 7.34 14.16
C VAL A 91 -1.51 8.00 13.16
N SER A 92 -0.93 9.16 13.48
CA SER A 92 0.07 9.83 12.62
C SER A 92 1.29 8.94 12.37
N ASP A 93 1.86 8.33 13.42
CA ASP A 93 3.00 7.42 13.29
C ASP A 93 2.63 6.16 12.48
N ALA A 94 1.41 5.64 12.69
CA ALA A 94 0.91 4.47 11.95
C ALA A 94 0.68 4.78 10.47
N ASP A 95 0.24 5.99 10.12
CA ASP A 95 0.05 6.42 8.74
C ASP A 95 1.40 6.65 8.05
N ASP A 96 2.36 7.29 8.72
CA ASP A 96 3.72 7.49 8.20
C ASP A 96 4.41 6.14 7.93
N THR A 97 4.31 5.18 8.85
CA THR A 97 4.85 3.83 8.66
C THR A 97 4.10 3.00 7.63
N GLN A 98 2.86 3.33 7.26
CA GLN A 98 2.10 2.63 6.22
C GLN A 98 2.35 3.16 4.80
N THR A 99 2.80 4.40 4.66
CA THR A 99 3.19 4.94 3.33
C THR A 99 4.47 4.27 2.82
N ASP A 100 5.43 4.03 3.69
CA ASP A 100 6.71 3.38 3.39
C ASP A 100 6.58 1.97 2.74
N PRO A 101 5.83 1.00 3.29
CA PRO A 101 5.71 -0.34 2.71
C PRO A 101 5.01 -0.33 1.37
N LYS A 102 4.03 0.56 1.14
CA LYS A 102 3.36 0.69 -0.16
C LYS A 102 4.34 1.15 -1.23
N ASP A 103 5.16 2.14 -0.92
CA ASP A 103 6.21 2.62 -1.83
C ASP A 103 7.28 1.57 -2.07
N HIS A 104 7.64 0.79 -1.04
CA HIS A 104 8.54 -0.36 -1.17
C HIS A 104 7.98 -1.44 -2.11
N LEU A 105 6.69 -1.78 -1.99
CA LEU A 105 6.03 -2.74 -2.88
C LEU A 105 6.05 -2.26 -4.33
N LEU A 106 5.74 -0.98 -4.59
CA LEU A 106 5.79 -0.40 -5.93
C LEU A 106 7.21 -0.41 -6.53
N LYS A 107 8.24 -0.20 -5.71
CA LYS A 107 9.64 -0.30 -6.14
C LYS A 107 10.01 -1.73 -6.49
N LEU A 108 9.60 -2.71 -5.68
CA LEU A 108 9.85 -4.13 -5.92
C LEU A 108 9.17 -4.62 -7.19
N ASP A 109 7.93 -4.21 -7.44
CA ASP A 109 7.17 -4.60 -8.63
C ASP A 109 7.86 -4.11 -9.91
N LYS A 110 8.32 -2.84 -9.92
CA LYS A 110 9.13 -2.29 -11.02
C LYS A 110 10.42 -3.08 -11.25
N ILE A 111 11.11 -3.50 -10.18
CA ILE A 111 12.33 -4.30 -10.30
C ILE A 111 12.03 -5.67 -10.89
N LEU A 112 10.94 -6.32 -10.46
CA LEU A 112 10.52 -7.60 -11.01
C LEU A 112 10.24 -7.51 -12.51
N ASP A 113 9.54 -6.48 -12.96
CA ASP A 113 9.24 -6.29 -14.38
C ASP A 113 10.50 -6.03 -15.20
N LEU A 114 11.45 -5.24 -14.68
CA LEU A 114 12.75 -5.05 -15.33
C LEU A 114 13.54 -6.36 -15.43
N ILE A 115 13.50 -7.20 -14.39
CA ILE A 115 14.16 -8.51 -14.41
C ILE A 115 13.51 -9.44 -15.42
N LYS A 116 12.17 -9.47 -15.51
CA LYS A 116 11.45 -10.26 -16.51
C LYS A 116 11.85 -9.89 -17.93
N ILE A 117 11.84 -8.59 -18.26
CA ILE A 117 12.23 -8.09 -19.59
C ILE A 117 13.68 -8.46 -19.92
N LYS A 118 14.60 -8.29 -18.95
CA LYS A 118 16.00 -8.68 -19.14
C LYS A 118 16.16 -10.18 -19.34
N ASN A 119 15.43 -10.98 -18.57
CA ASN A 119 15.48 -12.44 -18.70
C ASN A 119 14.96 -12.89 -20.06
N GLU A 120 13.86 -12.30 -20.54
CA GLU A 120 13.32 -12.57 -21.87
C GLU A 120 14.32 -12.20 -22.98
N ASP A 121 14.98 -11.04 -22.89
CA ASP A 121 16.02 -10.65 -23.85
C ASP A 121 17.23 -11.58 -23.83
N LEU A 122 17.69 -12.00 -22.64
CA LEU A 122 18.79 -12.95 -22.49
C LEU A 122 18.42 -14.34 -23.02
N GLU A 123 17.21 -14.81 -22.74
CA GLU A 123 16.68 -16.08 -23.23
C GLU A 123 16.56 -16.05 -24.76
N ALA A 124 16.02 -14.98 -25.31
CA ALA A 124 15.93 -14.78 -26.76
C ALA A 124 17.32 -14.78 -27.40
N ARG A 125 18.28 -14.02 -26.86
CA ARG A 125 19.67 -13.97 -27.34
C ARG A 125 20.35 -15.33 -27.30
N SER A 126 20.19 -16.04 -26.19
CA SER A 126 20.77 -17.37 -26.01
C SER A 126 20.20 -18.35 -27.02
N ARG A 127 18.89 -18.28 -27.31
CA ARG A 127 18.20 -19.22 -28.22
C ARG A 127 18.31 -18.89 -29.71
N ARG A 128 18.80 -17.72 -30.12
CA ARG A 128 18.92 -17.34 -31.55
C ARG A 128 19.63 -18.40 -32.40
N ASN A 129 20.65 -19.04 -31.82
CA ASN A 129 21.47 -20.02 -32.53
C ASN A 129 20.90 -21.45 -32.41
N TYR A 130 19.85 -21.65 -31.61
CA TYR A 130 19.23 -22.95 -31.38
C TYR A 130 17.96 -23.08 -32.22
N SER A 131 17.91 -24.10 -33.07
CA SER A 131 16.68 -24.48 -33.80
C SER A 131 16.15 -25.80 -33.30
N ARG A 132 14.82 -25.92 -33.26
CA ARG A 132 14.10 -27.15 -32.90
C ARG A 132 13.63 -27.85 -34.17
N ILE A 133 14.20 -29.00 -34.47
CA ILE A 133 13.87 -29.82 -35.63
C ILE A 133 12.86 -30.89 -35.22
N VAL A 134 11.71 -30.95 -35.90
CA VAL A 134 10.60 -31.86 -35.61
C VAL A 134 10.28 -32.69 -36.85
N GLY A 135 9.80 -33.93 -36.66
CA GLY A 135 9.40 -34.82 -37.77
C GLY A 135 10.54 -35.67 -38.33
N VAL A 136 11.72 -35.64 -37.70
CA VAL A 136 12.85 -36.50 -38.06
C VAL A 136 12.47 -37.95 -37.76
N PRO A 137 12.46 -38.85 -38.77
CA PRO A 137 12.21 -40.26 -38.53
C PRO A 137 13.24 -40.79 -37.54
N LYS A 138 12.86 -41.78 -36.73
CA LYS A 138 13.73 -42.35 -35.70
C LYS A 138 15.01 -42.88 -36.37
N SER A 139 16.07 -42.08 -36.33
CA SER A 139 17.36 -42.46 -36.88
C SER A 139 17.89 -43.64 -36.07
N PRO A 140 18.50 -44.67 -36.71
CA PRO A 140 19.29 -45.64 -35.95
C PRO A 140 20.32 -44.86 -35.16
N GLU A 141 20.61 -45.22 -33.91
CA GLU A 141 21.55 -44.49 -33.03
C GLU A 141 22.89 -44.23 -33.74
N VAL A 142 22.99 -43.11 -34.46
CA VAL A 142 24.19 -42.71 -35.19
C VAL A 142 25.17 -42.19 -34.16
N ALA A 143 26.43 -42.60 -34.28
CA ALA A 143 27.47 -42.23 -33.33
C ALA A 143 27.67 -40.70 -33.20
N LYS A 144 27.27 -39.91 -34.21
CA LYS A 144 27.27 -38.45 -34.22
C LYS A 144 25.98 -37.95 -34.86
N MET A 145 25.16 -37.26 -34.08
CA MET A 145 23.89 -36.69 -34.56
C MET A 145 24.12 -35.43 -35.40
N GLU A 146 25.26 -34.77 -35.22
CA GLU A 146 25.67 -33.58 -35.95
C GLU A 146 25.78 -33.90 -37.45
N ASP A 147 26.56 -34.93 -37.79
CA ASP A 147 26.80 -35.37 -39.17
C ASP A 147 25.49 -35.76 -39.88
N TYR A 148 24.57 -36.39 -39.13
CA TYR A 148 23.26 -36.79 -39.65
C TYR A 148 22.38 -35.58 -39.97
N ILE A 149 22.33 -34.59 -39.07
CA ILE A 149 21.55 -33.37 -39.29
C ILE A 149 22.17 -32.53 -40.41
N GLU A 150 23.49 -32.45 -40.50
CA GLU A 150 24.16 -31.77 -41.62
C GLU A 150 23.84 -32.44 -42.97
N ALA A 151 23.88 -33.77 -43.04
CA ALA A 151 23.50 -34.50 -44.25
C ALA A 151 22.03 -34.27 -44.61
N LEU A 152 21.12 -34.36 -43.62
CA LEU A 152 19.70 -34.14 -43.81
C LEU A 152 19.40 -32.71 -44.30
N LEU A 153 20.08 -31.71 -43.74
CA LEU A 153 19.94 -30.32 -44.17
C LEU A 153 20.51 -30.10 -45.57
N ARG A 154 21.61 -30.76 -45.94
CA ARG A 154 22.15 -30.73 -47.33
C ARG A 154 21.23 -31.40 -48.35
N ASP A 155 20.50 -32.43 -47.94
CA ASP A 155 19.55 -33.11 -48.81
C ASP A 155 18.25 -32.30 -48.99
N LEU A 156 17.81 -31.61 -47.93
CA LEU A 156 16.59 -30.79 -47.95
C LEU A 156 16.82 -29.41 -48.58
N PHE A 157 17.97 -28.78 -48.30
CA PHE A 157 18.34 -27.48 -48.84
C PHE A 157 19.40 -27.67 -49.91
N SER A 158 19.10 -27.22 -51.14
CA SER A 158 19.99 -27.33 -52.31
C SER A 158 21.46 -26.99 -52.00
N LYS A 159 22.37 -27.66 -52.71
CA LYS A 159 23.84 -27.64 -52.55
C LYS A 159 24.48 -26.24 -52.41
N ASP A 160 23.80 -25.19 -52.85
CA ASP A 160 24.27 -23.80 -52.78
C ASP A 160 24.36 -23.23 -51.36
N LEU A 161 23.64 -23.79 -50.37
CA LEU A 161 23.75 -23.37 -48.96
C LEU A 161 24.67 -24.27 -48.12
N SER A 162 25.27 -25.28 -48.73
CA SER A 162 25.99 -26.36 -48.06
C SER A 162 27.31 -25.94 -47.38
N SER A 163 27.80 -24.72 -47.65
CA SER A 163 28.96 -24.11 -46.99
C SER A 163 28.59 -23.20 -45.81
N SER A 164 27.30 -22.92 -45.59
CA SER A 164 26.86 -21.92 -44.61
C SER A 164 26.42 -22.51 -43.26
N TYR A 165 26.13 -23.81 -43.19
CA TYR A 165 25.59 -24.44 -41.98
C TYR A 165 26.65 -25.32 -41.33
N ILE A 166 27.21 -24.84 -40.22
CA ILE A 166 28.08 -25.60 -39.33
C ILE A 166 27.26 -25.91 -38.08
N VAL A 167 27.03 -27.19 -37.81
CA VAL A 167 26.30 -27.64 -36.62
C VAL A 167 27.30 -27.91 -35.50
N GLU A 168 27.22 -27.14 -34.41
CA GLU A 168 28.17 -27.26 -33.30
C GLU A 168 27.77 -28.37 -32.32
N CYS A 169 26.47 -28.53 -32.09
CA CYS A 169 25.94 -29.43 -31.10
C CYS A 169 24.53 -29.86 -31.49
N THR A 170 24.25 -31.14 -31.33
CA THR A 170 22.90 -31.69 -31.47
C THR A 170 22.53 -32.57 -30.29
N HIS A 171 21.31 -32.43 -29.82
CA HIS A 171 20.76 -33.34 -28.83
C HIS A 171 19.26 -33.50 -29.00
N HIS A 172 18.72 -34.64 -28.54
CA HIS A 172 17.27 -34.77 -28.42
C HIS A 172 16.75 -33.92 -27.25
N SER A 173 15.52 -33.43 -27.36
CA SER A 173 14.78 -32.86 -26.24
C SER A 173 14.82 -33.82 -25.03
N LEU A 174 14.93 -33.26 -23.83
CA LEU A 174 15.03 -34.00 -22.57
C LEU A 174 13.70 -34.67 -22.15
N GLU A 175 12.68 -34.62 -23.01
CA GLU A 175 11.41 -35.29 -22.82
C GLU A 175 11.55 -36.83 -22.71
N ALA A 176 10.62 -37.47 -22.00
CA ALA A 176 10.56 -38.92 -21.89
C ALA A 176 10.52 -39.56 -23.28
N ARG A 177 11.14 -40.74 -23.43
CA ARG A 177 11.16 -41.44 -24.73
C ARG A 177 9.71 -41.76 -25.14
N PRO A 178 9.23 -41.25 -26.27
CA PRO A 178 7.85 -41.49 -26.71
C PRO A 178 7.65 -42.97 -27.08
N SER A 179 6.42 -43.44 -26.94
CA SER A 179 5.98 -44.75 -27.43
C SER A 179 6.31 -44.89 -28.92
N PRO A 180 6.60 -46.10 -29.45
CA PRO A 180 6.87 -46.31 -30.87
C PRO A 180 5.72 -45.86 -31.80
N ALA A 181 4.50 -45.72 -31.29
CA ALA A 181 3.35 -45.19 -32.03
C ALA A 181 3.30 -43.64 -32.08
N LEU A 182 4.15 -42.97 -31.30
CA LEU A 182 4.22 -41.51 -31.17
C LEU A 182 5.45 -40.98 -31.92
N PRO A 183 5.42 -39.69 -32.34
CA PRO A 183 6.54 -39.09 -33.08
C PRO A 183 7.84 -39.09 -32.27
N ALA A 184 8.97 -39.14 -32.96
CA ALA A 184 10.29 -39.06 -32.34
C ALA A 184 10.49 -37.71 -31.61
N ARG A 185 11.34 -37.71 -30.58
CA ARG A 185 11.65 -36.49 -29.83
C ARG A 185 12.27 -35.45 -30.75
N PRO A 186 11.86 -34.18 -30.63
CA PRO A 186 12.50 -33.09 -31.35
C PRO A 186 14.00 -33.05 -31.09
N ILE A 187 14.75 -32.67 -32.11
CA ILE A 187 16.19 -32.47 -32.03
C ILE A 187 16.45 -30.99 -31.89
N ILE A 188 17.26 -30.61 -30.92
CA ILE A 188 17.73 -29.25 -30.70
C ILE A 188 19.13 -29.17 -31.31
N ALA A 189 19.30 -28.31 -32.32
CA ALA A 189 20.55 -28.11 -33.03
C ALA A 189 21.06 -26.68 -32.82
N CYS A 190 22.35 -26.53 -32.48
CA CYS A 190 23.03 -25.25 -32.35
C CYS A 190 23.89 -24.99 -33.60
N PHE A 191 23.76 -23.80 -34.18
CA PHE A 191 24.49 -23.39 -35.39
C PHE A 191 25.51 -22.30 -35.08
N GLN A 192 26.74 -22.44 -35.60
CA GLN A 192 27.88 -21.55 -35.31
C GLN A 192 27.69 -20.12 -35.84
N ASN A 193 27.07 -19.97 -37.02
CA ASN A 193 27.01 -18.70 -37.75
C ASN A 193 25.57 -18.30 -38.06
N TYR A 194 24.83 -17.81 -37.06
CA TYR A 194 23.59 -17.11 -37.31
C TYR A 194 23.90 -15.67 -37.76
N HIS A 195 24.05 -15.44 -39.06
CA HIS A 195 24.13 -14.08 -39.60
C HIS A 195 22.76 -13.41 -39.47
N ALA A 196 22.72 -12.31 -38.71
CA ALA A 196 21.52 -11.53 -38.38
C ALA A 196 20.89 -10.75 -39.56
N GLY A 197 20.97 -11.28 -40.77
CA GLY A 197 20.49 -10.61 -41.97
C GLY A 197 20.29 -11.55 -43.16
N THR A 198 19.40 -12.54 -43.05
CA THR A 198 18.86 -13.28 -44.20
C THR A 198 17.51 -13.91 -43.85
N PRO A 199 16.67 -14.19 -44.86
CA PRO A 199 15.25 -13.91 -44.87
C PRO A 199 14.48 -14.78 -43.88
N SER A 200 13.46 -14.19 -43.27
CA SER A 200 12.37 -14.88 -42.59
C SER A 200 11.91 -16.08 -43.42
N TYR A 201 12.37 -17.27 -43.08
CA TYR A 201 11.68 -18.48 -43.48
C TYR A 201 10.38 -18.47 -42.68
N ASN A 202 9.34 -17.91 -43.31
CA ASN A 202 7.98 -17.89 -42.81
C ASN A 202 7.45 -19.34 -42.74
N SER A 203 7.89 -20.13 -41.78
CA SER A 203 7.11 -21.25 -41.28
C SER A 203 6.33 -20.75 -40.08
N HIS A 204 5.02 -20.53 -40.34
CA HIS A 204 4.00 -20.17 -39.38
C HIS A 204 4.14 -20.94 -38.06
N GLU A 205 4.31 -20.22 -36.96
CA GLU A 205 3.59 -20.43 -35.69
C GLU A 205 4.04 -19.36 -34.68
N LYS A 206 3.22 -18.30 -34.54
CA LYS A 206 3.37 -17.30 -33.47
C LYS A 206 2.96 -17.97 -32.16
N GLY A 207 3.92 -18.55 -31.44
CA GLY A 207 3.66 -19.19 -30.14
C GLY A 207 4.80 -20.06 -29.60
N SER A 208 5.82 -20.35 -30.39
CA SER A 208 7.02 -21.07 -29.94
C SER A 208 8.24 -20.14 -29.91
N ASN A 209 8.92 -20.09 -28.76
CA ASN A 209 10.14 -19.30 -28.54
C ASN A 209 11.40 -19.90 -29.23
N PHE A 210 11.22 -20.80 -30.20
CA PHE A 210 12.29 -21.46 -30.95
C PHE A 210 12.05 -21.32 -32.45
N ASN A 211 13.13 -21.18 -33.22
CA ASN A 211 13.07 -21.39 -34.66
C ASN A 211 12.76 -22.87 -34.92
N ILE A 212 11.53 -23.18 -35.35
CA ILE A 212 11.11 -24.56 -35.61
C ILE A 212 11.35 -24.90 -37.08
N ILE A 213 12.06 -25.99 -37.33
CA ILE A 213 12.16 -26.61 -38.66
C ILE A 213 11.28 -27.86 -38.65
N VAL A 214 10.20 -27.84 -39.42
CA VAL A 214 9.28 -28.99 -39.55
C VAL A 214 9.60 -29.77 -40.81
N ILE A 215 10.10 -31.00 -40.63
CA ILE A 215 10.38 -31.91 -41.73
C ILE A 215 9.16 -32.81 -41.92
N HIS A 216 8.43 -32.59 -43.02
CA HIS A 216 7.29 -33.42 -43.39
C HIS A 216 7.81 -34.68 -44.08
N SER A 217 7.75 -35.82 -43.41
CA SER A 217 8.04 -37.11 -44.03
C SER A 217 6.92 -37.45 -45.03
N PRO A 218 7.23 -37.80 -46.29
CA PRO A 218 6.22 -38.23 -47.26
C PRO A 218 5.55 -39.57 -46.87
N TYR A 219 6.11 -40.31 -45.92
CA TYR A 219 5.58 -41.61 -45.47
C TYR A 219 4.54 -41.52 -44.34
N THR A 220 4.20 -40.31 -43.85
CA THR A 220 3.21 -40.13 -42.76
C THR A 220 1.94 -39.39 -43.21
N GLN A 221 1.63 -39.38 -44.52
CA GLN A 221 0.44 -38.70 -45.07
C GLN A 221 -0.93 -39.28 -44.63
N THR A 222 -0.96 -40.30 -43.77
CA THR A 222 -2.22 -40.82 -43.22
C THR A 222 -2.37 -40.47 -41.74
N SER A 223 -2.58 -39.18 -41.40
CA SER A 223 -3.38 -38.75 -40.23
C SER A 223 -3.42 -37.21 -40.11
N PRO A 224 -4.59 -36.56 -40.28
CA PRO A 224 -4.75 -35.13 -40.04
C PRO A 224 -5.13 -34.89 -38.58
N CYS A 225 -4.19 -35.03 -37.65
CA CYS A 225 -4.38 -34.60 -36.26
C CYS A 225 -2.99 -34.37 -35.63
N TRP A 226 -2.95 -33.71 -34.47
CA TRP A 226 -1.76 -33.59 -33.62
C TRP A 226 -0.82 -32.41 -33.87
N TYR A 227 -1.40 -31.21 -33.97
CA TYR A 227 -0.82 -30.08 -33.22
C TYR A 227 -1.95 -29.17 -32.75
N LYS A 228 -2.32 -29.27 -31.47
CA LYS A 228 -3.09 -28.23 -30.79
C LYS A 228 -2.07 -27.33 -30.11
N PRO A 229 -1.96 -26.04 -30.45
CA PRO A 229 -1.10 -25.13 -29.70
C PRO A 229 -1.58 -25.12 -28.25
N SER A 230 -0.68 -25.45 -27.33
CA SER A 230 -0.94 -25.38 -25.89
C SER A 230 -1.24 -23.94 -25.53
N THR A 231 -2.52 -23.59 -25.45
CA THR A 231 -2.96 -22.34 -24.84
C THR A 231 -2.95 -22.60 -23.35
N ALA A 232 -1.92 -22.12 -22.66
CA ALA A 232 -1.87 -22.11 -21.20
C ALA A 232 -1.65 -20.69 -20.72
N ILE A 233 -2.52 -20.34 -19.78
CA ILE A 233 -2.76 -19.08 -19.07
C ILE A 233 -1.56 -18.67 -18.22
#